data_AF-A0A6I6H565-F1
#
_entry.id   AF-A0A6I6H565-F1
#
_cell.length_a   1.000
_cell.length_b   1.000
_cell.length_c   1.000
_cell.angle_alpha   90.00
_cell.angle_beta   90.00
_cell.angle_gamma   90.00
#
_symmetry.space_group_name_H-M   'P 1'
#
loop_
_entity.id
_entity.type
_entity.pdbx_description
1 polymer ?
#
loop_
_entity_poly.entity_id
_entity_poly.type
_entity_poly.pdbx_seq_one_letter_code
_entity_poly.pdbx_strand_id
1 'polypeptide(L)'
;MSPEQFSSAVLEWYDRNGRHDLPWQQGITPYRVWVSEIMLQQTQVSTVLNYFDRFMAALPTVQALAEAPEDEVLHLWTGLGYYTRARNLQKTAKIVVEQYAGEFPRDVEKLTELPGIGLSTAGAIASISMGLRAPILDGNVKRVLARYTAQEGYPGEPKVAKALWANAERYTPHTRVNNYTQAMMDLGATLCTRSKPSCLLCPLKLGCEAHMLGQEIRYPIPKPRKELPQRRTLMPLLAREGAILLYRRPSTGLWGGLWSLPELDSLEQLDDLADQHGLSLSASQALDGLTHTFSHFQLAIEPWLVRVDDTRAHVAEADWLWYNLATPPRLGLAAPVKKLLKRAADVLIAGESR
;
A
#
# COMPACT_ATOMS: atom_id res chain seq x y z
N MET A 1 7.08 22.84 -27.37
CA MET A 1 5.69 22.37 -27.59
C MET A 1 4.79 23.14 -26.61
N SER A 2 3.69 23.72 -27.09
CA SER A 2 2.73 24.46 -26.23
C SER A 2 1.92 23.51 -25.33
N PRO A 3 1.25 24.00 -24.27
CA PRO A 3 0.38 23.17 -23.44
C PRO A 3 -0.75 22.46 -24.20
N GLU A 4 -1.31 23.12 -25.22
CA GLU A 4 -2.38 22.58 -26.07
C GLU A 4 -1.83 21.45 -26.95
N GLN A 5 -0.64 21.63 -27.53
CA GLN A 5 0.03 20.58 -28.30
C GLN A 5 0.41 19.39 -27.41
N PHE A 6 0.87 19.64 -26.18
CA PHE A 6 1.19 18.59 -25.21
C PHE A 6 -0.03 17.75 -24.88
N SER A 7 -1.10 18.38 -24.42
CA SER A 7 -2.32 17.69 -24.01
C SER A 7 -2.99 16.97 -25.17
N SER A 8 -2.99 17.56 -26.37
CA SER A 8 -3.51 16.91 -27.59
C SER A 8 -2.72 15.65 -27.94
N ALA A 9 -1.38 15.72 -27.93
CA ALA A 9 -0.53 14.56 -28.23
C ALA A 9 -0.70 13.41 -27.21
N VAL A 10 -0.88 13.75 -25.92
CA VAL A 10 -1.18 12.78 -24.87
C VAL A 10 -2.53 12.10 -25.09
N LEU A 11 -3.57 12.89 -25.39
CA LEU A 11 -4.93 12.38 -25.62
C LEU A 11 -5.02 11.52 -26.89
N GLU A 12 -4.41 11.96 -28.00
CA GLU A 12 -4.37 11.18 -29.25
C GLU A 12 -3.66 9.84 -29.06
N TRP A 13 -2.58 9.81 -28.28
CA TRP A 13 -1.91 8.57 -27.93
C TRP A 13 -2.81 7.65 -27.10
N TYR A 14 -3.51 8.21 -26.10
CA TYR A 14 -4.40 7.46 -25.23
C TYR A 14 -5.58 6.85 -25.98
N ASP A 15 -6.13 7.57 -26.95
CA ASP A 15 -7.23 7.07 -27.79
C ASP A 15 -6.83 5.82 -28.60
N ARG A 16 -5.53 5.65 -28.89
CA ARG A 16 -5.01 4.52 -29.68
C ARG A 16 -4.36 3.42 -28.84
N ASN A 17 -3.73 3.78 -27.72
CA ASN A 17 -2.84 2.90 -26.96
C ASN A 17 -3.10 2.89 -25.45
N GLY A 18 -4.03 3.73 -24.97
CA GLY A 18 -4.42 3.77 -23.57
C GLY A 18 -4.97 2.43 -23.11
N ARG A 19 -4.80 2.13 -21.83
CA ARG A 19 -5.46 0.97 -21.22
C ARG A 19 -6.89 1.37 -20.91
N HIS A 20 -7.83 0.56 -21.38
CA HIS A 20 -9.28 0.75 -21.18
C HIS A 20 -9.93 -0.47 -20.50
N ASP A 21 -9.16 -1.51 -20.24
CA ASP A 21 -9.61 -2.82 -19.76
C ASP A 21 -9.44 -3.00 -18.23
N LEU A 22 -8.94 -1.98 -17.52
CA LEU A 22 -8.71 -2.09 -16.08
C LEU A 22 -10.06 -2.10 -15.32
N PRO A 23 -10.25 -2.95 -14.29
CA PRO A 23 -11.52 -3.06 -13.60
C PRO A 23 -12.07 -1.74 -13.03
N TRP A 24 -11.20 -0.88 -12.51
CA TRP A 24 -11.57 0.43 -11.95
C TRP A 24 -11.86 1.52 -13.00
N GLN A 25 -11.56 1.26 -14.28
CA GLN A 25 -12.00 2.11 -15.40
C GLN A 25 -13.40 1.71 -15.90
N GLN A 26 -13.91 0.57 -15.45
CA GLN A 26 -15.26 0.09 -15.77
C GLN A 26 -16.25 0.53 -14.67
N GLY A 27 -17.41 1.04 -15.09
CA GLY A 27 -18.45 1.52 -14.17
C GLY A 27 -17.91 2.59 -13.22
N ILE A 28 -17.30 3.65 -13.76
CA ILE A 28 -16.58 4.66 -12.98
C ILE A 28 -17.51 5.32 -11.94
N THR A 29 -17.11 5.23 -10.67
CA THR A 29 -17.70 5.97 -9.55
C THR A 29 -16.59 6.52 -8.66
N PRO A 30 -16.83 7.59 -7.88
CA PRO A 30 -15.84 8.10 -6.93
C PRO A 30 -15.32 7.03 -5.98
N TYR A 31 -16.22 6.15 -5.49
CA TYR A 31 -15.85 5.04 -4.61
C TYR A 31 -14.85 4.07 -5.27
N ARG A 32 -15.15 3.61 -6.49
CA ARG A 32 -14.31 2.64 -7.21
C ARG A 32 -12.93 3.23 -7.53
N VAL A 33 -12.90 4.46 -8.05
CA VAL A 33 -11.66 5.18 -8.36
C VAL A 33 -10.84 5.41 -7.10
N TRP A 34 -11.47 5.85 -6.00
CA TRP A 34 -10.77 6.07 -4.75
C TRP A 34 -10.15 4.77 -4.20
N VAL A 35 -10.90 3.66 -4.17
CA VAL A 35 -10.35 2.38 -3.68
C VAL A 35 -9.18 1.92 -4.53
N SER A 36 -9.28 1.99 -5.87
CA SER A 36 -8.16 1.63 -6.75
C SER A 36 -6.94 2.52 -6.54
N GLU A 37 -7.14 3.83 -6.41
CA GLU A 37 -6.06 4.79 -6.20
C GLU A 37 -5.32 4.51 -4.89
N ILE A 38 -6.05 4.24 -3.80
CA ILE A 38 -5.43 3.87 -2.52
C ILE A 38 -4.69 2.54 -2.63
N MET A 39 -5.24 1.53 -3.32
CA MET A 39 -4.56 0.26 -3.55
C MET A 39 -3.28 0.42 -4.38
N LEU A 40 -3.29 1.27 -5.41
CA LEU A 40 -2.17 1.50 -6.33
C LEU A 40 -1.02 2.33 -5.71
N GLN A 41 -1.23 2.97 -4.55
CA GLN A 41 -0.14 3.61 -3.82
C GLN A 41 0.98 2.61 -3.49
N GLN A 42 2.15 2.80 -4.09
CA GLN A 42 3.33 1.94 -3.90
C GLN A 42 3.07 0.44 -4.17
N THR A 43 2.07 0.11 -4.98
CA THR A 43 1.70 -1.27 -5.34
C THR A 43 1.55 -1.39 -6.86
N GLN A 44 2.00 -2.50 -7.45
CA GLN A 44 1.92 -2.70 -8.89
C GLN A 44 0.49 -3.03 -9.34
N VAL A 45 0.12 -2.58 -10.54
CA VAL A 45 -1.19 -2.84 -11.15
C VAL A 45 -1.53 -4.34 -11.16
N SER A 46 -0.58 -5.19 -11.58
CA SER A 46 -0.76 -6.65 -11.61
C SER A 46 -1.11 -7.24 -10.24
N THR A 47 -0.51 -6.73 -9.17
CA THR A 47 -0.85 -7.12 -7.81
C THR A 47 -2.26 -6.66 -7.45
N VAL A 48 -2.65 -5.44 -7.81
CA VAL A 48 -3.94 -4.84 -7.41
C VAL A 48 -5.14 -5.51 -8.09
N LEU A 49 -5.01 -6.00 -9.33
CA LEU A 49 -6.12 -6.61 -10.09
C LEU A 49 -6.94 -7.61 -9.25
N ASN A 50 -6.28 -8.62 -8.68
CA ASN A 50 -6.95 -9.66 -7.88
C ASN A 50 -7.55 -9.14 -6.57
N TYR A 51 -6.98 -8.07 -6.00
CA TYR A 51 -7.45 -7.53 -4.74
C TYR A 51 -8.65 -6.61 -4.95
N PHE A 52 -8.63 -5.80 -6.01
CA PHE A 52 -9.70 -4.88 -6.32
C PHE A 52 -11.01 -5.62 -6.55
N ASP A 53 -11.01 -6.67 -7.37
CA ASP A 53 -12.23 -7.42 -7.67
C ASP A 53 -12.81 -8.10 -6.43
N ARG A 54 -11.97 -8.75 -5.61
CA ARG A 54 -12.42 -9.34 -4.33
C ARG A 54 -12.96 -8.29 -3.36
N PHE A 55 -12.30 -7.14 -3.28
CA PHE A 55 -12.71 -6.06 -2.39
C PHE A 55 -14.03 -5.44 -2.83
N MET A 56 -14.22 -5.18 -4.13
CA MET A 56 -15.46 -4.66 -4.69
C MET A 56 -16.61 -5.68 -4.59
N ALA A 57 -16.33 -6.98 -4.65
CA ALA A 57 -17.35 -8.01 -4.47
C ALA A 57 -17.85 -8.09 -3.02
N ALA A 58 -16.94 -7.98 -2.04
CA ALA A 58 -17.30 -8.03 -0.62
C ALA A 58 -17.88 -6.70 -0.11
N LEU A 59 -17.30 -5.58 -0.54
CA LEU A 59 -17.63 -4.22 -0.11
C LEU A 59 -17.94 -3.37 -1.36
N PRO A 60 -19.14 -3.52 -1.96
CA PRO A 60 -19.45 -2.90 -3.25
C PRO A 60 -19.70 -1.39 -3.19
N THR A 61 -19.96 -0.85 -1.99
CA THR A 61 -20.31 0.56 -1.80
C THR A 61 -19.53 1.20 -0.65
N VAL A 62 -19.53 2.53 -0.58
CA VAL A 62 -18.90 3.26 0.54
C VAL A 62 -19.60 2.96 1.87
N GLN A 63 -20.92 2.72 1.85
CA GLN A 63 -21.71 2.31 3.00
C GLN A 63 -21.27 0.93 3.52
N ALA A 64 -21.16 -0.05 2.62
CA ALA A 64 -20.70 -1.39 2.98
C ALA A 64 -19.30 -1.35 3.62
N LEU A 65 -18.39 -0.54 3.07
CA LEU A 65 -17.06 -0.35 3.65
C LEU A 65 -17.11 0.35 5.02
N ALA A 66 -17.98 1.34 5.21
CA ALA A 66 -18.12 2.06 6.47
C ALA A 66 -18.66 1.16 7.60
N GLU A 67 -19.61 0.27 7.28
CA GLU A 67 -20.29 -0.62 8.22
C GLU A 67 -19.50 -1.91 8.53
N ALA A 68 -18.62 -2.35 7.63
CA ALA A 68 -17.87 -3.59 7.79
C ALA A 68 -17.03 -3.61 9.10
N PRO A 69 -16.89 -4.78 9.76
CA PRO A 69 -15.93 -4.96 10.83
C PRO A 69 -14.50 -4.62 10.37
N GLU A 70 -13.70 -3.95 11.21
CA GLU A 70 -12.31 -3.57 10.88
C GLU A 70 -11.47 -4.79 10.44
N ASP A 71 -11.60 -5.90 11.16
CA ASP A 71 -10.86 -7.12 10.86
C ASP A 71 -11.21 -7.72 9.48
N GLU A 72 -12.45 -7.55 9.00
CA GLU A 72 -12.85 -7.95 7.65
C GLU A 72 -12.16 -7.09 6.59
N VAL A 73 -12.12 -5.76 6.78
CA VAL A 73 -11.42 -4.84 5.88
C VAL A 73 -9.92 -5.15 5.84
N LEU A 74 -9.30 -5.39 7.01
CA LEU A 74 -7.88 -5.76 7.11
C LEU A 74 -7.60 -7.14 6.50
N HIS A 75 -8.52 -8.08 6.63
CA HIS A 75 -8.44 -9.39 5.99
C HIS A 75 -8.44 -9.26 4.47
N LEU A 76 -9.39 -8.51 3.88
CA LEU A 76 -9.45 -8.26 2.44
C LEU A 76 -8.17 -7.58 1.91
N TRP A 77 -7.55 -6.72 2.74
CA TRP A 77 -6.30 -6.02 2.44
C TRP A 77 -5.02 -6.85 2.66
N THR A 78 -5.13 -8.02 3.30
CA THR A 78 -3.97 -8.80 3.71
C THR A 78 -3.11 -9.22 2.52
N GLY A 79 -1.86 -8.76 2.51
CA GLY A 79 -0.90 -8.98 1.42
C GLY A 79 -0.62 -7.76 0.54
N LEU A 80 -1.43 -6.71 0.58
CA LEU A 80 -1.14 -5.45 -0.12
C LEU A 80 -0.10 -4.57 0.60
N GLY A 81 0.13 -4.82 1.90
CA GLY A 81 1.02 -4.00 2.72
C GLY A 81 0.47 -2.59 3.00
N TYR A 82 1.22 -1.83 3.81
CA TYR A 82 0.83 -0.48 4.25
C TYR A 82 -0.61 -0.40 4.79
N TYR A 83 -0.92 -1.17 5.83
CA TYR A 83 -2.27 -1.35 6.39
C TYR A 83 -2.90 -0.07 6.97
N THR A 84 -2.09 0.97 7.21
CA THR A 84 -2.61 2.32 7.48
C THR A 84 -3.48 2.83 6.34
N ARG A 85 -3.24 2.41 5.09
CA ARG A 85 -4.11 2.70 3.95
C ARG A 85 -5.50 2.12 4.14
N ALA A 86 -5.62 0.85 4.50
CA ALA A 86 -6.91 0.19 4.72
C ALA A 86 -7.72 0.85 5.85
N ARG A 87 -7.04 1.19 6.95
CA ARG A 87 -7.69 1.89 8.08
C ARG A 87 -8.13 3.30 7.71
N ASN A 88 -7.28 4.06 7.04
CA ASN A 88 -7.65 5.39 6.55
C ASN A 88 -8.77 5.30 5.51
N LEU A 89 -8.77 4.26 4.66
CA LEU A 89 -9.84 3.98 3.73
C LEU A 89 -11.17 3.80 4.48
N GLN A 90 -11.22 2.91 5.47
CA GLN A 90 -12.44 2.70 6.25
C GLN A 90 -12.86 3.95 7.04
N LYS A 91 -11.91 4.65 7.67
CA LYS A 91 -12.20 5.89 8.41
C LYS A 91 -12.81 6.96 7.48
N THR A 92 -12.26 7.11 6.29
CA THR A 92 -12.80 8.01 5.27
C THR A 92 -14.17 7.57 4.78
N ALA A 93 -14.42 6.27 4.62
CA ALA A 93 -15.75 5.77 4.25
C ALA A 93 -16.80 6.18 5.30
N LYS A 94 -16.49 6.03 6.59
CA LYS A 94 -17.35 6.48 7.70
C LYS A 94 -17.63 7.98 7.63
N ILE A 95 -16.59 8.80 7.45
CA ILE A 95 -16.73 10.26 7.29
C ILE A 95 -17.61 10.62 6.09
N VAL A 96 -17.42 9.95 4.94
CA VAL A 96 -18.22 10.19 3.73
C VAL A 96 -19.69 9.86 3.96
N VAL A 97 -19.99 8.76 4.65
CA VAL A 97 -21.37 8.38 4.99
C VAL A 97 -21.99 9.38 5.97
N GLU A 98 -21.28 9.72 7.05
CA GLU A 98 -21.79 10.56 8.14
C GLU A 98 -21.93 12.04 7.74
N GLN A 99 -20.94 12.60 7.05
CA GLN A 99 -20.85 14.04 6.81
C GLN A 99 -21.27 14.45 5.39
N TYR A 100 -21.23 13.51 4.43
CA TYR A 100 -21.52 13.77 3.02
C TYR A 100 -22.61 12.84 2.46
N ALA A 101 -23.41 12.20 3.33
CA ALA A 101 -24.53 11.34 2.96
C ALA A 101 -24.18 10.20 1.98
N GLY A 102 -22.94 9.71 2.04
CA GLY A 102 -22.47 8.63 1.17
C GLY A 102 -21.97 9.09 -0.21
N GLU A 103 -21.92 10.39 -0.48
CA GLU A 103 -21.38 10.96 -1.72
C GLU A 103 -20.04 11.64 -1.46
N PHE A 104 -19.05 11.39 -2.32
CA PHE A 104 -17.75 12.07 -2.19
C PHE A 104 -17.89 13.56 -2.53
N PRO A 105 -17.26 14.47 -1.76
CA PRO A 105 -17.31 15.90 -2.07
C PRO A 105 -16.70 16.19 -3.44
N ARG A 106 -17.40 17.01 -4.23
CA ARG A 106 -16.96 17.44 -5.57
C ARG A 106 -15.99 18.62 -5.51
N ASP A 107 -14.95 18.50 -4.69
CA ASP A 107 -14.03 19.58 -4.33
C ASP A 107 -12.68 19.00 -3.89
N VAL A 108 -11.57 19.46 -4.47
CA VAL A 108 -10.25 18.86 -4.28
C VAL A 108 -9.72 19.13 -2.87
N GLU A 109 -9.99 20.32 -2.35
CA GLU A 109 -9.60 20.73 -1.01
C GLU A 109 -10.31 19.85 0.03
N LYS A 110 -11.63 19.69 -0.06
CA LYS A 110 -12.41 18.81 0.83
C LYS A 110 -12.00 17.34 0.71
N LEU A 111 -11.71 16.87 -0.50
CA LEU A 111 -11.19 15.51 -0.69
C LEU A 111 -9.84 15.32 0.01
N THR A 112 -8.98 16.33 0.02
CA THR A 112 -7.65 16.29 0.65
C THR A 112 -7.71 16.29 2.19
N GLU A 113 -8.80 16.78 2.77
CA GLU A 113 -9.04 16.71 4.23
C GLU A 113 -9.37 15.29 4.70
N LEU A 114 -9.79 14.40 3.80
CA LEU A 114 -10.15 13.02 4.13
C LEU A 114 -8.91 12.16 4.43
N PRO A 115 -8.93 11.34 5.50
CA PRO A 115 -7.81 10.47 5.85
C PRO A 115 -7.28 9.61 4.69
N GLY A 116 -5.97 9.68 4.45
CA GLY A 116 -5.30 8.89 3.42
C GLY A 116 -5.44 9.43 1.99
N ILE A 117 -6.16 10.52 1.78
CA ILE A 117 -6.27 11.19 0.49
C ILE A 117 -5.32 12.40 0.46
N GLY A 118 -4.21 12.27 -0.25
CA GLY A 118 -3.33 13.41 -0.54
C GLY A 118 -3.77 14.16 -1.80
N LEU A 119 -3.20 15.34 -2.04
CA LEU A 119 -3.54 16.22 -3.18
C LEU A 119 -3.61 15.50 -4.54
N SER A 120 -2.63 14.64 -4.85
CA SER A 120 -2.65 13.90 -6.11
C SER A 120 -3.77 12.85 -6.18
N THR A 121 -4.12 12.22 -5.06
CA THR A 121 -5.21 11.24 -5.01
C THR A 121 -6.56 11.96 -5.08
N ALA A 122 -6.70 13.10 -4.41
CA ALA A 122 -7.88 13.97 -4.56
C ALA A 122 -8.07 14.40 -6.02
N GLY A 123 -6.99 14.83 -6.69
CA GLY A 123 -7.02 15.18 -8.11
C GLY A 123 -7.40 14.01 -9.01
N ALA A 124 -6.92 12.79 -8.72
CA ALA A 124 -7.29 11.59 -9.47
C ALA A 124 -8.79 11.27 -9.32
N ILE A 125 -9.31 11.27 -8.09
CA ILE A 125 -10.73 11.04 -7.83
C ILE A 125 -11.59 12.09 -8.54
N ALA A 126 -11.28 13.38 -8.33
CA ALA A 126 -12.03 14.50 -8.88
C ALA A 126 -12.03 14.51 -10.42
N SER A 127 -10.87 14.28 -11.03
CA SER A 127 -10.77 14.31 -12.50
C SER A 127 -11.37 13.08 -13.16
N ILE A 128 -11.04 11.88 -12.69
CA ILE A 128 -11.48 10.63 -13.34
C ILE A 128 -12.97 10.39 -13.14
N SER A 129 -13.46 10.56 -11.90
CA SER A 129 -14.85 10.18 -11.57
C SER A 129 -15.86 11.32 -11.63
N MET A 130 -15.42 12.58 -11.53
CA MET A 130 -16.33 13.74 -11.47
C MET A 130 -16.14 14.72 -12.63
N GLY A 131 -15.15 14.47 -13.51
CA GLY A 131 -14.84 15.32 -14.66
C GLY A 131 -14.28 16.70 -14.29
N LEU A 132 -13.80 16.87 -13.05
CA LEU A 132 -13.26 18.15 -12.58
C LEU A 132 -11.84 18.35 -13.09
N ARG A 133 -11.50 19.58 -13.47
CA ARG A 133 -10.12 19.91 -13.83
C ARG A 133 -9.25 19.95 -12.58
N ALA A 134 -8.58 18.84 -12.29
CA ALA A 134 -7.70 18.70 -11.14
C ALA A 134 -6.41 17.96 -11.56
N PRO A 135 -5.23 18.62 -11.48
CA PRO A 135 -3.97 17.98 -11.85
C PRO A 135 -3.60 16.89 -10.85
N ILE A 136 -2.79 15.93 -11.31
CA ILE A 136 -2.20 14.89 -10.48
C ILE A 136 -0.68 14.91 -10.58
N LEU A 137 0.00 14.36 -9.57
CA LEU A 137 1.45 14.25 -9.54
C LEU A 137 1.90 12.98 -8.81
N ASP A 138 1.35 11.84 -9.23
CA ASP A 138 1.75 10.51 -8.76
C ASP A 138 3.19 10.19 -9.21
N GLY A 139 3.70 9.00 -8.86
CA GLY A 139 5.05 8.60 -9.25
C GLY A 139 5.27 8.53 -10.77
N ASN A 140 4.22 8.25 -11.56
CA ASN A 140 4.28 8.16 -13.01
C ASN A 140 4.32 9.55 -13.65
N VAL A 141 3.33 10.39 -13.33
CA VAL A 141 3.22 11.77 -13.86
C VAL A 141 4.42 12.61 -13.43
N LYS A 142 4.87 12.46 -12.17
CA LYS A 142 6.09 13.12 -11.69
C LYS A 142 7.32 12.79 -12.53
N ARG A 143 7.47 11.53 -12.96
CA ARG A 143 8.59 11.10 -13.81
C ARG A 143 8.46 11.63 -15.22
N VAL A 144 7.26 11.58 -15.81
CA VAL A 144 6.99 12.12 -17.14
C VAL A 144 7.31 13.61 -17.17
N LEU A 145 6.77 14.39 -16.24
CA LEU A 145 6.96 15.84 -16.19
C LEU A 145 8.41 16.22 -15.84
N ALA A 146 9.05 15.53 -14.89
CA ALA A 146 10.45 15.79 -14.56
C ALA A 146 11.39 15.55 -15.75
N ARG A 147 11.12 14.53 -16.58
CA ARG A 147 11.88 14.31 -17.83
C ARG A 147 11.52 15.33 -18.90
N TYR A 148 10.24 15.61 -19.06
CA TYR A 148 9.75 16.50 -20.09
C TYR A 148 10.35 17.91 -19.96
N THR A 149 10.53 18.41 -18.73
CA THR A 149 11.11 19.73 -18.44
C THR A 149 12.53 19.66 -17.87
N ALA A 150 13.23 18.53 -18.03
CA ALA A 150 14.57 18.29 -17.48
C ALA A 150 14.76 18.84 -16.04
N GLN A 151 13.77 18.58 -15.17
CA GLN A 151 13.66 19.24 -13.87
C GLN A 151 14.82 18.87 -12.95
N GLU A 152 15.66 19.84 -12.68
CA GLU A 152 16.77 19.72 -11.72
C GLU A 152 16.28 19.61 -10.28
N GLY A 153 17.03 18.85 -9.48
CA GLY A 153 16.80 18.60 -8.05
C GLY A 153 15.93 17.38 -7.74
N TYR A 154 16.00 16.93 -6.48
CA TYR A 154 15.20 15.80 -6.00
C TYR A 154 13.72 16.22 -5.84
N PRO A 155 12.72 15.52 -6.42
CA PRO A 155 11.32 15.92 -6.32
C PRO A 155 10.70 15.99 -4.92
N GLY A 156 11.39 15.53 -3.87
CA GLY A 156 10.95 15.72 -2.50
C GLY A 156 11.39 17.05 -1.88
N GLU A 157 12.24 17.84 -2.55
CA GLU A 157 12.58 19.20 -2.14
C GLU A 157 11.40 20.14 -2.41
N PRO A 158 11.02 21.04 -1.48
CA PRO A 158 9.84 21.90 -1.65
C PRO A 158 9.85 22.74 -2.94
N LYS A 159 11.01 23.29 -3.31
CA LYS A 159 11.17 24.09 -4.53
C LYS A 159 10.90 23.26 -5.79
N VAL A 160 11.45 22.05 -5.85
CA VAL A 160 11.29 21.13 -6.99
C VAL A 160 9.86 20.61 -7.07
N ALA A 161 9.27 20.24 -5.92
CA ALA A 161 7.89 19.80 -5.84
C ALA A 161 6.92 20.88 -6.35
N LYS A 162 7.13 22.15 -5.95
CA LYS A 162 6.33 23.29 -6.42
C LYS A 162 6.43 23.47 -7.93
N ALA A 163 7.62 23.36 -8.51
CA ALA A 163 7.82 23.47 -9.95
C ALA A 163 7.09 22.35 -10.72
N LEU A 164 7.17 21.11 -10.23
CA LEU A 164 6.47 19.97 -10.85
C LEU A 164 4.95 20.09 -10.76
N TRP A 165 4.41 20.60 -9.65
CA TRP A 165 2.97 20.90 -9.54
C TRP A 165 2.55 22.01 -10.49
N ALA A 166 3.35 23.08 -10.65
CA ALA A 166 3.07 24.12 -11.63
C ALA A 166 3.09 23.59 -13.07
N ASN A 167 3.98 22.64 -13.38
CA ASN A 167 3.97 21.94 -14.67
C ASN A 167 2.73 21.06 -14.84
N ALA A 168 2.33 20.31 -13.81
CA ALA A 168 1.12 19.49 -13.86
C ALA A 168 -0.12 20.36 -14.13
N GLU A 169 -0.24 21.48 -13.43
CA GLU A 169 -1.30 22.47 -13.64
C GLU A 169 -1.26 23.05 -15.06
N ARG A 170 -0.08 23.46 -15.53
CA ARG A 170 0.12 24.06 -16.86
C ARG A 170 -0.31 23.13 -18.00
N TYR A 171 0.02 21.84 -17.91
CA TYR A 171 -0.23 20.88 -18.99
C TYR A 171 -1.60 20.18 -18.90
N THR A 172 -2.31 20.32 -17.77
CA THR A 172 -3.66 19.76 -17.62
C THR A 172 -4.67 20.54 -18.47
N PRO A 173 -5.36 19.90 -19.43
CA PRO A 173 -6.30 20.58 -20.33
C PRO A 173 -7.57 21.01 -19.60
N HIS A 174 -8.42 21.77 -20.28
CA HIS A 174 -9.75 22.14 -19.78
C HIS A 174 -10.86 21.15 -20.17
N THR A 175 -10.63 20.33 -21.19
CA THR A 175 -11.57 19.33 -21.70
C THR A 175 -10.95 17.95 -21.64
N ARG A 176 -11.78 16.90 -21.59
CA ARG A 176 -11.34 15.49 -21.50
C ARG A 176 -10.34 15.24 -20.35
N VAL A 177 -10.50 15.94 -19.24
CA VAL A 177 -9.58 15.91 -18.09
C VAL A 177 -9.44 14.51 -17.48
N ASN A 178 -10.54 13.77 -17.42
CA ASN A 178 -10.56 12.36 -17.00
C ASN A 178 -9.62 11.50 -17.85
N ASN A 179 -9.73 11.59 -19.18
CA ASN A 179 -8.90 10.84 -20.11
C ASN A 179 -7.44 11.30 -20.04
N TYR A 180 -7.20 12.61 -19.93
CA TYR A 180 -5.84 13.13 -19.80
C TYR A 180 -5.15 12.65 -18.53
N THR A 181 -5.84 12.66 -17.39
CA THR A 181 -5.32 12.15 -16.11
C THR A 181 -4.91 10.69 -16.26
N GLN A 182 -5.78 9.84 -16.83
CA GLN A 182 -5.47 8.43 -17.06
C GLN A 182 -4.31 8.26 -18.06
N ALA A 183 -4.31 9.03 -19.14
CA ALA A 183 -3.28 9.01 -20.17
C ALA A 183 -1.90 9.34 -19.60
N MET A 184 -1.80 10.34 -18.72
CA MET A 184 -0.54 10.71 -18.08
C MET A 184 0.00 9.61 -17.17
N MET A 185 -0.87 8.92 -16.43
CA MET A 185 -0.49 7.74 -15.64
C MET A 185 -0.03 6.58 -16.53
N ASP A 186 -0.78 6.30 -17.59
CA ASP A 186 -0.48 5.23 -18.54
C ASP A 186 0.84 5.47 -19.28
N LEU A 187 1.08 6.70 -19.76
CA LEU A 187 2.34 7.09 -20.38
C LEU A 187 3.53 6.80 -19.48
N GLY A 188 3.44 7.16 -18.19
CA GLY A 188 4.49 6.86 -17.23
C GLY A 188 4.64 5.35 -17.01
N ALA A 189 3.53 4.61 -16.94
CA ALA A 189 3.53 3.18 -16.67
C ALA A 189 4.08 2.33 -17.84
N THR A 190 3.81 2.71 -19.09
CA THR A 190 4.06 1.86 -20.27
C THR A 190 5.16 2.38 -21.19
N LEU A 191 5.29 3.70 -21.38
CA LEU A 191 6.28 4.28 -22.30
C LEU A 191 7.45 4.92 -21.56
N CYS A 192 7.17 5.91 -20.70
CA CYS A 192 8.17 6.67 -19.96
C CYS A 192 8.57 5.91 -18.68
N THR A 193 8.98 4.65 -18.83
CA THR A 193 9.30 3.75 -17.71
C THR A 193 10.59 4.15 -16.99
N ARG A 194 10.81 3.61 -15.78
CA ARG A 194 11.93 4.00 -14.92
C ARG A 194 13.31 3.79 -15.57
N SER A 195 13.56 2.62 -16.15
CA SER A 195 14.90 2.21 -16.59
C SER A 195 15.10 2.17 -18.10
N LYS A 196 14.05 1.85 -18.88
CA LYS A 196 14.12 1.70 -20.33
C LYS A 196 12.93 2.42 -20.99
N PRO A 197 12.91 3.76 -20.97
CA PRO A 197 11.82 4.49 -21.59
C PRO A 197 11.81 4.31 -23.10
N SER A 198 10.63 4.07 -23.67
CA SER A 198 10.44 3.89 -25.12
C SER A 198 10.30 5.24 -25.82
N CYS A 199 11.33 6.09 -25.73
CA CYS A 199 11.29 7.49 -26.18
C CYS A 199 10.92 7.65 -27.66
N LEU A 200 11.31 6.69 -28.51
CA LEU A 200 10.99 6.71 -29.95
C LEU A 200 9.50 6.59 -30.24
N LEU A 201 8.73 5.97 -29.34
CA LEU A 201 7.29 5.78 -29.43
C LEU A 201 6.50 6.83 -28.62
N CYS A 202 7.20 7.70 -27.90
CA CYS A 202 6.59 8.66 -26.99
C CYS A 202 5.96 9.83 -27.76
N PRO A 203 4.67 10.17 -27.54
CA PRO A 203 4.03 11.30 -28.22
C PRO A 203 4.67 12.65 -27.84
N LEU A 204 5.36 12.70 -26.70
CA LEU A 204 6.00 13.90 -26.17
C LEU A 204 7.46 14.05 -26.60
N LYS A 205 8.00 13.13 -27.41
CA LYS A 205 9.42 13.07 -27.78
C LYS A 205 9.97 14.41 -28.27
N LEU A 206 9.23 15.09 -29.16
CA LEU A 206 9.67 16.35 -29.79
C LEU A 206 9.79 17.52 -28.81
N GLY A 207 9.10 17.48 -27.67
CA GLY A 207 9.15 18.53 -26.64
C GLY A 207 9.92 18.14 -25.39
N CYS A 208 10.37 16.89 -25.27
CA CYS A 208 10.97 16.36 -24.05
C CYS A 208 12.43 16.80 -23.90
N GLU A 209 12.70 17.70 -22.95
CA GLU A 209 14.03 18.26 -22.70
C GLU A 209 15.05 17.19 -22.30
N ALA A 210 14.68 16.25 -21.44
CA ALA A 210 15.60 15.17 -21.08
C ALA A 210 15.95 14.28 -22.28
N HIS A 211 15.05 14.12 -23.25
CA HIS A 211 15.33 13.35 -24.47
C HIS A 211 16.28 14.12 -25.40
N MET A 212 16.06 15.43 -25.58
CA MET A 212 16.94 16.29 -26.36
C MET A 212 18.38 16.32 -25.80
N LEU A 213 18.51 16.17 -24.47
CA LEU A 213 19.80 16.09 -23.78
C LEU A 213 20.39 14.67 -23.73
N GLY A 214 19.63 13.62 -24.09
CA GLY A 214 20.02 12.22 -23.90
C GLY A 214 20.19 11.82 -22.43
N GLN A 215 19.42 12.43 -21.52
CA GLN A 215 19.52 12.29 -20.06
C GLN A 215 18.24 11.77 -19.40
N GLU A 216 17.40 10.99 -20.09
CA GLU A 216 16.10 10.55 -19.57
C GLU A 216 16.21 9.75 -18.27
N ILE A 217 17.27 8.95 -18.12
CA ILE A 217 17.49 8.13 -16.92
C ILE A 217 17.90 8.98 -15.71
N ARG A 218 18.45 10.18 -15.93
CA ARG A 218 18.84 11.11 -14.86
C ARG A 218 17.63 11.66 -14.11
N TYR A 219 16.51 11.83 -14.81
CA TYR A 219 15.30 12.44 -14.25
C TYR A 219 14.20 11.41 -13.95
N PRO A 220 13.48 11.55 -12.81
CA PRO A 220 13.76 12.49 -11.73
C PRO A 220 15.03 12.13 -10.96
N ILE A 221 15.73 13.16 -10.45
CA ILE A 221 16.92 12.94 -9.61
C ILE A 221 16.48 12.19 -8.34
N PRO A 222 17.13 11.07 -7.99
CA PRO A 222 16.73 10.27 -6.83
C PRO A 222 17.01 11.01 -5.51
N LYS A 223 16.30 10.60 -4.46
CA LYS A 223 16.60 11.06 -3.10
C LYS A 223 18.05 10.75 -2.76
N PRO A 224 18.81 11.68 -2.16
CA PRO A 224 20.13 11.38 -1.61
C PRO A 224 20.03 10.18 -0.63
N ARG A 225 20.89 9.17 -0.84
CA ARG A 225 20.88 7.98 0.00
C ARG A 225 21.34 8.35 1.42
N LYS A 226 20.64 7.81 2.42
CA LYS A 226 21.08 7.77 3.82
C LYS A 226 21.22 6.31 4.21
N GLU A 227 22.13 6.01 5.13
CA GLU A 227 22.17 4.69 5.75
C GLU A 227 20.83 4.39 6.42
N LEU A 228 20.31 3.18 6.18
CA LEU A 228 19.08 2.72 6.81
C LEU A 228 19.46 2.13 8.17
N PRO A 229 18.90 2.63 9.28
CA PRO A 229 19.08 2.01 10.58
C PRO A 229 18.69 0.54 10.55
N GLN A 230 19.48 -0.30 11.22
CA GLN A 230 19.13 -1.71 11.45
C GLN A 230 18.57 -1.86 12.86
N ARG A 231 17.47 -2.61 12.96
CA ARG A 231 16.82 -3.00 14.22
C ARG A 231 16.76 -4.51 14.28
N ARG A 232 16.74 -5.05 15.49
CA ARG A 232 16.62 -6.48 15.77
C ARG A 232 15.45 -6.71 16.72
N THR A 233 14.77 -7.84 16.57
CA THR A 233 13.73 -8.28 17.51
C THR A 233 13.67 -9.81 17.52
N LEU A 234 13.36 -10.38 18.68
CA LEU A 234 13.06 -11.80 18.84
C LEU A 234 11.54 -12.00 18.81
N MET A 235 11.07 -12.97 18.04
CA MET A 235 9.64 -13.33 17.98
C MET A 235 9.43 -14.78 18.39
N PRO A 236 8.95 -15.06 19.62
CA PRO A 236 8.58 -16.41 20.00
C PRO A 236 7.24 -16.80 19.36
N LEU A 237 7.18 -18.02 18.85
CA LEU A 237 6.00 -18.70 18.34
C LEU A 237 5.58 -19.72 19.40
N LEU A 238 4.83 -19.26 20.41
CA LEU A 238 4.29 -20.15 21.44
C LEU A 238 3.24 -21.06 20.80
N ALA A 239 3.50 -22.37 20.82
CA ALA A 239 2.78 -23.37 20.06
C ALA A 239 2.14 -24.42 20.97
N ARG A 240 0.84 -24.64 20.80
CA ARG A 240 0.07 -25.66 21.50
C ARG A 240 -1.00 -26.23 20.57
N GLU A 241 -1.14 -27.55 20.51
CA GLU A 241 -2.23 -28.24 19.78
C GLU A 241 -2.46 -27.73 18.34
N GLY A 242 -1.38 -27.48 17.59
CA GLY A 242 -1.48 -26.97 16.22
C GLY A 242 -1.92 -25.51 16.09
N ALA A 243 -1.98 -24.76 17.19
CA ALA A 243 -2.24 -23.34 17.24
C ALA A 243 -1.02 -22.54 17.72
N ILE A 244 -0.93 -21.28 17.30
CA ILE A 244 0.12 -20.33 17.71
C ILE A 244 -0.53 -19.15 18.44
N LEU A 245 0.00 -18.77 19.59
CA LEU A 245 -0.48 -17.61 20.32
C LEU A 245 -0.10 -16.31 19.58
N LEU A 246 -1.09 -15.49 19.26
CA LEU A 246 -0.93 -14.17 18.66
C LEU A 246 -1.51 -13.10 19.58
N TYR A 247 -1.02 -11.88 19.41
CA TYR A 247 -1.59 -10.70 20.05
C TYR A 247 -1.95 -9.62 19.04
N ARG A 248 -2.96 -8.81 19.37
CA ARG A 248 -3.35 -7.63 18.60
C ARG A 248 -2.43 -6.48 18.97
N ARG A 249 -1.67 -5.99 18.00
CA ARG A 249 -0.76 -4.85 18.24
C ARG A 249 -1.56 -3.58 18.52
N PRO A 250 -1.02 -2.64 19.33
CA PRO A 250 -1.59 -1.31 19.48
C PRO A 250 -1.92 -0.66 18.14
N SER A 251 -2.95 0.19 18.07
CA SER A 251 -3.43 0.78 16.81
C SER A 251 -2.38 1.68 16.11
N THR A 252 -1.39 2.17 16.86
CA THR A 252 -0.29 3.00 16.38
C THR A 252 1.05 2.25 16.38
N GLY A 253 2.02 2.74 15.61
CA GLY A 253 3.35 2.15 15.52
C GLY A 253 3.50 1.08 14.44
N LEU A 254 4.55 0.26 14.56
CA LEU A 254 4.86 -0.77 13.58
C LEU A 254 3.72 -1.79 13.50
N TRP A 255 3.19 -2.02 12.29
CA TRP A 255 2.08 -2.93 12.04
C TRP A 255 0.85 -2.71 12.95
N GLY A 256 0.60 -1.47 13.36
CA GLY A 256 -0.42 -1.20 14.37
C GLY A 256 -1.79 -1.80 14.01
N GLY A 257 -2.51 -2.33 15.00
CA GLY A 257 -3.81 -3.00 14.87
C GLY A 257 -3.79 -4.35 14.13
N LEU A 258 -2.64 -4.84 13.65
CA LEU A 258 -2.53 -6.18 13.09
C LEU A 258 -2.27 -7.21 14.19
N TRP A 259 -2.65 -8.45 13.92
CA TRP A 259 -2.27 -9.59 14.74
C TRP A 259 -0.81 -9.97 14.46
N SER A 260 -0.05 -10.23 15.52
CA SER A 260 1.39 -10.50 15.46
C SER A 260 1.83 -11.52 16.50
N LEU A 261 3.02 -12.07 16.28
CA LEU A 261 3.78 -12.77 17.31
C LEU A 261 4.30 -11.75 18.33
N PRO A 262 4.40 -12.12 19.63
CA PRO A 262 5.07 -11.31 20.65
C PRO A 262 6.47 -10.87 20.21
N GLU A 263 6.95 -9.77 20.77
CA GLU A 263 8.29 -9.23 20.49
C GLU A 263 9.07 -9.13 21.80
N LEU A 264 10.25 -9.74 21.82
CA LEU A 264 11.17 -9.74 22.97
C LEU A 264 12.52 -9.15 22.55
N ASP A 265 13.24 -8.59 23.52
CA ASP A 265 14.62 -8.12 23.34
C ASP A 265 15.64 -9.25 23.57
N SER A 266 15.30 -10.22 24.43
CA SER A 266 16.12 -11.39 24.74
C SER A 266 15.27 -12.64 25.03
N LEU A 267 15.90 -13.82 25.00
CA LEU A 267 15.25 -15.08 25.39
C LEU A 267 14.94 -15.17 26.88
N GLU A 268 15.59 -14.36 27.71
CA GLU A 268 15.38 -14.35 29.16
C GLU A 268 13.96 -13.90 29.53
N GLN A 269 13.30 -13.15 28.64
CA GLN A 269 11.92 -12.69 28.81
C GLN A 269 10.87 -13.75 28.42
N LEU A 270 11.30 -14.93 27.94
CA LEU A 270 10.38 -15.96 27.48
C LEU A 270 9.61 -16.62 28.62
N ASP A 271 10.28 -16.84 29.77
CA ASP A 271 9.65 -17.39 30.96
C ASP A 271 8.59 -16.42 31.52
N ASP A 272 8.93 -15.14 31.62
CA ASP A 272 7.97 -14.09 32.06
C ASP A 272 6.72 -14.05 31.16
N LEU A 273 6.90 -14.15 29.84
CA LEU A 273 5.80 -14.18 28.88
C LEU A 273 4.94 -15.44 29.04
N ALA A 274 5.56 -16.59 29.28
CA ALA A 274 4.85 -17.86 29.49
C ALA A 274 4.04 -17.81 30.79
N ASP A 275 4.66 -17.33 31.88
CA ASP A 275 4.03 -17.18 33.19
C ASP A 275 2.82 -16.22 33.14
N GLN A 276 2.94 -15.10 32.40
CA GLN A 276 1.84 -14.16 32.19
C GLN A 276 0.59 -14.85 31.61
N HIS A 277 0.78 -15.86 30.77
CA HIS A 277 -0.30 -16.59 30.12
C HIS A 277 -0.61 -17.95 30.78
N GLY A 278 0.01 -18.27 31.92
CA GLY A 278 -0.18 -19.54 32.61
C GLY A 278 0.31 -20.74 31.80
N LEU A 279 1.40 -20.57 31.05
CA LEU A 279 1.99 -21.58 30.19
C LEU A 279 3.31 -22.10 30.77
N SER A 280 3.61 -23.39 30.60
CA SER A 280 4.93 -23.96 30.85
C SER A 280 5.64 -24.25 29.54
N LEU A 281 6.91 -23.88 29.44
CA LEU A 281 7.75 -24.14 28.28
C LEU A 281 8.22 -25.60 28.28
N SER A 282 7.94 -26.36 27.22
CA SER A 282 8.36 -27.77 27.11
C SER A 282 9.53 -27.99 26.15
N ALA A 283 9.61 -27.22 25.07
CA ALA A 283 10.75 -27.25 24.16
C ALA A 283 10.87 -25.94 23.39
N SER A 284 12.09 -25.50 23.10
CA SER A 284 12.35 -24.31 22.29
C SER A 284 13.41 -24.60 21.22
N GLN A 285 13.18 -24.10 20.00
CA GLN A 285 14.18 -24.14 18.94
C GLN A 285 14.19 -22.87 18.11
N ALA A 286 15.38 -22.41 17.73
CA ALA A 286 15.54 -21.32 16.78
C ALA A 286 15.07 -21.75 15.38
N LEU A 287 14.36 -20.86 14.69
CA LEU A 287 14.04 -20.99 13.28
C LEU A 287 14.93 -20.05 12.45
N ASP A 288 15.00 -20.27 11.14
CA ASP A 288 15.74 -19.39 10.24
C ASP A 288 15.31 -17.92 10.38
N GLY A 289 16.29 -17.03 10.52
CA GLY A 289 16.07 -15.59 10.59
C GLY A 289 15.29 -15.03 9.41
N LEU A 290 14.72 -13.83 9.60
CA LEU A 290 13.99 -13.11 8.56
C LEU A 290 14.30 -11.62 8.63
N THR A 291 14.90 -11.07 7.56
CA THR A 291 15.06 -9.62 7.43
C THR A 291 13.90 -9.03 6.64
N HIS A 292 13.19 -8.08 7.24
CA HIS A 292 12.15 -7.29 6.58
C HIS A 292 12.61 -5.84 6.40
N THR A 293 12.58 -5.34 5.16
CA THR A 293 13.02 -3.96 4.84
C THR A 293 11.82 -3.03 4.77
N PHE A 294 11.81 -2.00 5.62
CA PHE A 294 10.91 -0.86 5.52
C PHE A 294 11.59 0.28 4.75
N SER A 295 10.80 1.28 4.36
CA SER A 295 11.31 2.48 3.68
C SER A 295 12.31 3.31 4.51
N HIS A 296 12.32 3.12 5.83
CA HIS A 296 13.03 3.96 6.79
C HIS A 296 13.93 3.19 7.76
N PHE A 297 13.89 1.85 7.78
CA PHE A 297 14.80 0.98 8.55
C PHE A 297 14.71 -0.47 8.05
N GLN A 298 15.62 -1.33 8.49
CA GLN A 298 15.53 -2.79 8.31
C GLN A 298 15.34 -3.47 9.66
N LEU A 299 14.45 -4.46 9.71
CA LEU A 299 14.18 -5.27 10.89
C LEU A 299 14.72 -6.69 10.66
N ALA A 300 15.73 -7.08 11.41
CA ALA A 300 16.17 -8.46 11.54
C ALA A 300 15.31 -9.15 12.61
N ILE A 301 14.58 -10.19 12.20
CA ILE A 301 13.70 -10.96 13.08
C ILE A 301 14.36 -12.30 13.39
N GLU A 302 14.43 -12.62 14.67
CA GLU A 302 14.91 -13.89 15.21
C GLU A 302 13.71 -14.72 15.72
N PRO A 303 13.18 -15.63 14.90
CA PRO A 303 12.03 -16.46 15.28
C PRO A 303 12.44 -17.66 16.13
N TRP A 304 11.67 -17.94 17.18
CA TRP A 304 11.84 -19.10 18.04
C TRP A 304 10.54 -19.89 18.14
N LEU A 305 10.53 -21.15 17.71
CA LEU A 305 9.38 -22.02 17.95
C LEU A 305 9.46 -22.59 19.36
N VAL A 306 8.42 -22.36 20.15
CA VAL A 306 8.39 -22.72 21.56
C VAL A 306 7.13 -23.54 21.83
N ARG A 307 7.28 -24.82 22.16
CA ARG A 307 6.17 -25.67 22.58
C ARG A 307 5.79 -25.34 24.01
N VAL A 308 4.50 -25.21 24.25
CA VAL A 308 3.96 -24.83 25.55
C VAL A 308 2.80 -25.72 25.95
N ASP A 309 2.67 -25.95 27.24
CA ASP A 309 1.59 -26.71 27.87
C ASP A 309 0.83 -25.80 28.87
N ASP A 310 -0.46 -26.07 29.07
CA ASP A 310 -1.27 -25.32 30.03
C ASP A 310 -0.90 -25.69 31.47
N THR A 311 -0.57 -24.69 32.29
CA THR A 311 -0.35 -24.91 33.73
C THR A 311 -1.58 -24.55 34.56
N ARG A 312 -2.45 -23.66 34.06
CA ARG A 312 -3.68 -23.20 34.73
C ARG A 312 -4.75 -22.77 33.71
N ALA A 313 -6.01 -22.72 34.14
CA ALA A 313 -7.08 -22.10 33.37
C ALA A 313 -6.87 -20.57 33.32
N HIS A 314 -6.38 -20.06 32.19
CA HIS A 314 -6.21 -18.63 31.95
C HIS A 314 -7.45 -18.07 31.23
N VAL A 315 -7.91 -16.88 31.65
CA VAL A 315 -9.00 -16.17 30.96
C VAL A 315 -8.41 -15.47 29.75
N ALA A 316 -8.88 -15.78 28.53
CA ALA A 316 -8.40 -15.11 27.32
C ALA A 316 -8.59 -13.59 27.42
N GLU A 317 -7.50 -12.84 27.36
CA GLU A 317 -7.56 -11.39 27.20
C GLU A 317 -8.02 -11.05 25.77
N ALA A 318 -8.82 -9.99 25.61
CA ALA A 318 -9.40 -9.63 24.31
C ALA A 318 -8.34 -9.36 23.21
N ASP A 319 -7.12 -9.02 23.61
CA ASP A 319 -6.01 -8.72 22.69
C ASP A 319 -5.13 -9.93 22.38
N TRP A 320 -5.47 -11.13 22.84
CA TRP A 320 -4.71 -12.36 22.62
C TRP A 320 -5.60 -13.49 22.07
N LEU A 321 -5.09 -14.28 21.14
CA LEU A 321 -5.80 -15.46 20.65
C LEU A 321 -4.87 -16.58 20.21
N TRP A 322 -5.42 -17.80 20.22
CA TRP A 322 -4.79 -18.98 19.63
C TRP A 322 -5.15 -19.07 18.14
N TYR A 323 -4.17 -18.82 17.28
CA TYR A 323 -4.31 -18.90 15.84
C TYR A 323 -4.16 -20.35 15.37
N ASN A 324 -5.28 -20.99 15.06
CA ASN A 324 -5.29 -22.37 14.55
C ASN A 324 -4.65 -22.43 13.15
N LEU A 325 -3.57 -23.20 12.99
CA LEU A 325 -2.85 -23.29 11.72
C LEU A 325 -3.61 -24.10 10.65
N ALA A 326 -4.47 -25.04 11.05
CA ALA A 326 -5.27 -25.88 10.16
C ALA A 326 -6.53 -25.16 9.66
N THR A 327 -7.21 -24.42 10.55
CA THR A 327 -8.38 -23.60 10.25
C THR A 327 -8.13 -22.15 10.62
N PRO A 328 -7.33 -21.42 9.82
CA PRO A 328 -6.88 -20.07 10.17
C PRO A 328 -8.05 -19.07 10.22
N PRO A 329 -8.22 -18.34 11.34
CA PRO A 329 -9.21 -17.27 11.41
C PRO A 329 -8.87 -16.13 10.42
N ARG A 330 -9.90 -15.38 10.01
CA ARG A 330 -9.77 -14.25 9.07
C ARG A 330 -9.22 -13.02 9.78
N LEU A 331 -7.90 -13.01 10.02
CA LEU A 331 -7.21 -11.94 10.72
C LEU A 331 -6.32 -11.12 9.78
N GLY A 332 -6.15 -9.83 10.10
CA GLY A 332 -5.14 -8.97 9.47
C GLY A 332 -3.74 -9.30 10.00
N LEU A 333 -2.88 -9.86 9.15
CA LEU A 333 -1.51 -10.27 9.50
C LEU A 333 -0.47 -9.52 8.66
N ALA A 334 0.66 -9.15 9.26
CA ALA A 334 1.80 -8.64 8.51
C ALA A 334 2.46 -9.76 7.67
N ALA A 335 3.02 -9.40 6.50
CA ALA A 335 3.71 -10.34 5.61
C ALA A 335 4.80 -11.19 6.31
N PRO A 336 5.71 -10.63 7.15
CA PRO A 336 6.69 -11.45 7.87
C PRO A 336 6.03 -12.42 8.85
N VAL A 337 5.00 -12.00 9.59
CA VAL A 337 4.26 -12.88 10.52
C VAL A 337 3.62 -14.05 9.77
N LYS A 338 2.96 -13.80 8.63
CA LYS A 338 2.39 -14.86 7.79
C LYS A 338 3.46 -15.87 7.32
N LYS A 339 4.66 -15.39 6.99
CA LYS A 339 5.79 -16.24 6.60
C LYS A 339 6.30 -17.08 7.77
N LEU A 340 6.37 -16.51 8.97
CA LEU A 340 6.80 -17.20 10.18
C LEU A 340 5.77 -18.26 10.63
N LEU A 341 4.47 -17.96 10.57
CA LEU A 341 3.41 -18.92 10.84
C LEU A 341 3.47 -20.13 9.88
N LYS A 342 3.72 -19.88 8.59
CA LYS A 342 3.93 -20.96 7.62
C LYS A 342 5.15 -21.82 7.99
N ARG A 343 6.29 -21.20 8.32
CA ARG A 343 7.50 -21.91 8.77
C ARG A 343 7.24 -22.76 10.01
N ALA A 344 6.50 -22.23 10.99
CA ALA A 344 6.12 -22.99 12.18
C ALA A 344 5.25 -24.20 11.83
N ALA A 345 4.23 -24.03 10.96
CA ALA A 345 3.39 -25.12 10.50
C ALA A 345 4.22 -26.24 9.83
N ASP A 346 5.12 -25.87 8.93
CA ASP A 346 5.99 -26.83 8.23
C ASP A 346 6.84 -27.66 9.22
N VAL A 347 7.36 -27.03 10.28
CA VAL A 347 8.18 -27.68 11.31
C VAL A 347 7.35 -28.53 12.27
N LEU A 348 6.17 -28.06 12.68
CA LEU A 348 5.28 -28.81 13.57
C LEU A 348 4.79 -30.10 12.91
N ILE A 349 4.40 -30.05 11.63
CA ILE A 349 3.98 -31.21 10.84
C ILE A 349 5.13 -32.22 10.68
N ALA A 350 6.34 -31.74 10.38
CA ALA A 350 7.50 -32.60 10.23
C ALA A 350 7.91 -33.30 11.54
N GLY A 351 7.63 -32.68 12.70
CA GLY A 351 7.89 -33.24 14.02
C GLY A 351 6.86 -34.28 14.49
N GLU A 352 5.63 -34.23 14.00
CA GLU A 352 4.57 -35.21 14.32
C GLU A 352 4.67 -36.51 13.51
N SER A 353 5.49 -36.51 12.45
CA SER A 353 5.71 -37.67 11.56
C SER A 353 6.87 -38.57 11.99
N ARG A 354 7.38 -38.43 13.22
CA ARG A 354 8.52 -39.20 13.76
C ARG A 354 8.17 -40.00 15.00
#